data_AF-A0AAQ1RWU6-F1
#
_entry.id   AF-A0AAQ1RWU6-F1
#
_cell.length_a   1.000
_cell.length_b   1.000
_cell.length_c   1.000
_cell.angle_alpha   90.00
_cell.angle_beta   90.00
_cell.angle_gamma   90.00
#
_symmetry.space_group_name_H-M   'P 1'
#
loop_
_entity.id
_entity.type
_entity.pdbx_description
1 polymer ?
#
loop_
_entity_poly.entity_id
_entity_poly.type
_entity_poly.pdbx_seq_one_letter_code
_entity_poly.pdbx_strand_id
1 'polypeptide(L)'
;MTDKLKKQIILNLPYLIFVYLFDKLCQGVRLAPGADASEKLLHIGQGFSAAFASLAPSFHLLDLCVGTAGAVLIRLVVYSKGKNAKKYRRGIEYGSARWGTPADIAPYADPDFFQNVLLTQTERITMSSRPKEPKYARNKNILVIGGSGSGKTRFFVKPNLLQCHSSYVVTDPKGTILCEVGALLDRKGYRIKSLNLINFKKSMKYNPLAYIRSEKDILKLVNALILNTKGEGEKSSEDFWVSATRSQAVKSLRTGNGFPLFGELVV
;
A
#
# COMPACT_ATOMS: atom_id res chain seq x y z
N MET A 1 30.45 2.77 -4.94
CA MET A 1 29.78 1.60 -5.56
C MET A 1 28.29 1.71 -5.29
N THR A 2 27.43 1.65 -6.31
CA THR A 2 25.98 1.59 -6.13
C THR A 2 25.60 0.38 -5.27
N ASP A 3 24.67 0.50 -4.32
CA ASP A 3 24.24 -0.59 -3.42
C ASP A 3 23.87 -1.88 -4.16
N LYS A 4 23.35 -1.71 -5.38
CA LYS A 4 23.02 -2.80 -6.30
C LYS A 4 24.24 -3.62 -6.72
N LEU A 5 25.37 -2.99 -7.00
CA LEU A 5 26.62 -3.66 -7.39
C LEU A 5 27.22 -4.42 -6.21
N LYS A 6 27.27 -3.80 -5.03
CA LYS A 6 27.74 -4.44 -3.79
C LYS A 6 26.92 -5.70 -3.47
N LYS A 7 25.59 -5.62 -3.61
CA LYS A 7 24.67 -6.75 -3.41
C LYS A 7 24.91 -7.88 -4.41
N GLN A 8 25.16 -7.55 -5.68
CA GLN A 8 25.45 -8.57 -6.71
C GLN A 8 26.79 -9.27 -6.48
N ILE A 9 27.83 -8.54 -6.05
CA ILE A 9 29.14 -9.13 -5.75
C ILE A 9 29.02 -10.09 -4.56
N ILE A 10 28.40 -9.64 -3.48
CA ILE A 10 28.21 -10.47 -2.27
C ILE A 10 27.39 -11.72 -2.58
N LEU A 11 26.36 -11.62 -3.43
CA LEU A 11 25.53 -12.76 -3.81
C LEU A 11 26.30 -13.81 -4.62
N ASN A 12 27.27 -13.40 -5.44
CA ASN A 12 28.01 -14.32 -6.31
C ASN A 12 29.31 -14.86 -5.69
N LEU A 13 29.84 -14.21 -4.65
CA LEU A 13 31.11 -14.57 -4.00
C LEU A 13 31.19 -16.04 -3.54
N PRO A 14 30.14 -16.65 -2.95
CA PRO A 14 30.18 -18.05 -2.53
C PRO A 14 30.38 -19.04 -3.68
N TYR A 15 29.96 -18.69 -4.91
CA TYR A 15 30.14 -19.57 -6.07
C TYR A 15 31.60 -19.69 -6.50
N LEU A 16 32.46 -18.71 -6.18
CA LEU A 16 33.90 -18.81 -6.42
C LEU A 16 34.55 -19.90 -5.57
N ILE A 17 34.03 -20.13 -4.35
CA ILE A 17 34.47 -21.23 -3.49
C ILE A 17 34.11 -22.57 -4.15
N PHE A 18 32.92 -22.68 -4.75
CA PHE A 18 32.53 -23.88 -5.50
C PHE A 18 33.41 -24.09 -6.74
N VAL A 19 33.77 -23.03 -7.48
CA VAL A 19 34.73 -23.14 -8.60
C VAL A 19 36.04 -23.75 -8.11
N TYR A 20 36.59 -23.24 -7.01
CA TYR A 20 37.83 -23.74 -6.41
C TYR A 20 37.70 -25.21 -5.94
N LEU A 21 36.60 -25.57 -5.28
CA LEU A 21 36.39 -26.93 -4.79
C LEU A 21 36.26 -27.95 -5.94
N PHE A 22 35.49 -27.62 -6.98
CA PHE A 22 35.34 -28.51 -8.15
C PHE A 22 36.61 -28.60 -8.99
N ASP A 23 37.37 -27.51 -9.09
CA ASP A 23 38.71 -27.51 -9.68
C ASP A 23 39.68 -28.44 -8.93
N LYS A 24 39.72 -28.36 -7.59
CA LYS A 24 40.53 -29.25 -6.74
C LYS A 24 40.09 -30.71 -6.78
N LEU A 25 38.78 -30.97 -6.90
CA LEU A 25 38.25 -32.31 -7.10
C LEU A 25 38.75 -32.91 -8.42
N CYS A 26 38.72 -32.13 -9.51
CA CYS A 26 39.24 -32.58 -10.81
C CYS A 26 40.76 -32.78 -10.78
N GLN A 27 41.49 -31.85 -10.15
CA GLN A 27 42.94 -31.94 -9.95
C GLN A 27 43.33 -33.19 -9.16
N GLY A 28 42.59 -33.52 -8.09
CA GLY A 28 42.84 -34.71 -7.26
C GLY A 28 42.66 -36.02 -8.03
N VAL A 29 41.62 -36.12 -8.86
CA VAL A 29 41.37 -37.29 -9.72
C VAL A 29 42.42 -37.42 -10.81
N ARG A 30 42.93 -36.30 -11.33
CA ARG A 30 43.99 -36.28 -12.35
C ARG A 30 45.34 -36.70 -11.80
N LEU A 31 45.66 -36.31 -10.56
CA LEU A 31 46.92 -36.62 -9.86
C LEU A 31 46.92 -38.00 -9.18
N ALA A 32 45.77 -38.68 -9.08
CA ALA A 32 45.69 -40.02 -8.53
C ALA A 32 46.39 -41.05 -9.45
N PRO A 33 47.28 -41.90 -8.91
CA PRO A 33 47.96 -42.93 -9.70
C PRO A 33 46.99 -44.05 -10.10
N GLY A 34 47.12 -44.55 -11.33
CA GLY A 34 46.29 -45.61 -11.91
C GLY A 34 45.93 -45.33 -13.37
N ALA A 35 45.86 -46.37 -14.20
CA ALA A 35 45.46 -46.24 -15.61
C ALA A 35 43.93 -46.27 -15.74
N ASP A 36 43.28 -47.10 -14.92
CA ASP A 36 41.84 -47.32 -14.92
C ASP A 36 41.11 -46.53 -13.81
N ALA A 37 39.81 -46.32 -14.01
CA ALA A 37 38.97 -45.56 -13.07
C ALA A 37 38.90 -46.21 -11.67
N SER A 38 38.96 -47.54 -11.59
CA SER A 38 38.98 -48.30 -10.34
C SER A 38 40.27 -48.08 -9.56
N GLU A 39 41.42 -48.11 -10.23
CA GLU A 39 42.74 -47.87 -9.62
C GLU A 39 42.88 -46.44 -9.12
N LYS A 40 42.43 -45.46 -9.92
CA LYS A 40 42.42 -44.06 -9.50
C LYS A 40 41.53 -43.81 -8.28
N LEU A 41 40.44 -44.56 -8.15
CA LEU A 41 39.55 -44.48 -7.00
C LEU A 41 40.18 -45.09 -5.73
N LEU A 42 40.94 -46.18 -5.88
CA LEU A 42 41.69 -46.79 -4.77
C LEU A 42 42.80 -45.88 -4.22
N HIS A 43 43.44 -45.08 -5.08
CA HIS A 43 44.53 -44.17 -4.70
C HIS A 43 44.11 -42.70 -4.62
N ILE A 44 42.81 -42.41 -4.58
CA ILE A 44 42.28 -41.05 -4.65
C ILE A 44 42.77 -40.15 -3.49
N GLY A 45 43.01 -40.73 -2.32
CA GLY A 45 43.55 -40.02 -1.16
C GLY A 45 44.95 -39.43 -1.41
N GLN A 46 45.78 -40.12 -2.19
CA GLN A 46 47.10 -39.63 -2.59
C GLN A 46 46.98 -38.49 -3.61
N GLY A 47 46.04 -38.61 -4.56
CA GLY A 47 45.73 -37.55 -5.53
C GLY A 47 45.21 -36.27 -4.86
N PHE A 48 44.34 -36.39 -3.85
CA PHE A 48 43.91 -35.24 -3.05
C PHE A 48 45.01 -34.62 -2.21
N SER A 49 45.87 -35.43 -1.58
CA SER A 49 47.03 -34.92 -0.84
C SER A 49 47.95 -34.07 -1.72
N ALA A 50 48.20 -34.52 -2.96
CA ALA A 50 48.98 -33.76 -3.95
C ALA A 50 48.24 -32.50 -4.44
N ALA A 51 46.92 -32.57 -4.66
CA ALA A 51 46.13 -31.42 -5.11
C ALA A 51 46.04 -30.30 -4.05
N PHE A 52 46.00 -30.64 -2.76
CA PHE A 52 45.96 -29.69 -1.65
C PHE A 52 47.33 -29.25 -1.13
N ALA A 53 48.43 -29.80 -1.65
CA ALA A 53 49.78 -29.34 -1.32
C ALA A 53 50.02 -27.87 -1.73
N SER A 54 49.25 -27.36 -2.70
CA SER A 54 49.19 -25.93 -3.04
C SER A 54 47.76 -25.42 -2.92
N LEU A 55 47.60 -24.24 -2.32
CA LEU A 55 46.31 -23.57 -2.17
C LEU A 55 45.87 -22.85 -3.45
N ALA A 56 46.74 -22.76 -4.45
CA ALA A 56 46.43 -22.15 -5.74
C ALA A 56 45.51 -23.07 -6.58
N PRO A 57 44.58 -22.52 -7.38
CA PRO A 57 43.78 -23.30 -8.31
C PRO A 57 44.67 -23.98 -9.37
N SER A 58 44.19 -25.08 -9.94
CA SER A 58 44.83 -25.75 -11.05
C SER A 58 44.74 -24.88 -12.31
N PHE A 59 45.88 -24.65 -12.97
CA PHE A 59 45.91 -23.93 -14.26
C PHE A 59 45.67 -24.85 -15.46
N HIS A 60 45.29 -26.11 -15.23
CA HIS A 60 44.93 -27.01 -16.31
C HIS A 60 43.53 -26.67 -16.83
N LEU A 61 43.43 -26.51 -18.15
CA LEU A 61 42.21 -26.07 -18.81
C LEU A 61 40.99 -26.94 -18.48
N LEU A 62 41.20 -28.26 -18.36
CA LEU A 62 40.13 -29.20 -18.00
C LEU A 62 39.64 -29.04 -16.56
N ASP A 63 40.55 -28.85 -15.60
CA ASP A 63 40.20 -28.67 -14.19
C ASP A 63 39.42 -27.36 -13.99
N LEU A 64 39.82 -26.29 -14.69
CA LEU A 64 39.15 -24.98 -14.67
C LEU A 64 37.77 -25.03 -15.35
N CYS A 65 37.64 -25.75 -16.46
CA CYS A 65 36.36 -25.98 -17.14
C CYS A 65 35.39 -26.77 -16.24
N VAL A 66 35.87 -27.82 -15.57
CA VAL A 66 35.05 -28.62 -14.64
C VAL A 66 34.68 -27.78 -13.40
N GLY A 67 35.62 -26.98 -12.89
CA GLY A 67 35.39 -26.04 -11.77
C GLY A 67 34.27 -25.04 -12.07
N THR A 68 34.35 -24.38 -13.22
CA THR A 68 33.36 -23.39 -13.65
C THR A 68 32.00 -24.04 -13.98
N ALA A 69 31.98 -25.17 -14.69
CA ALA A 69 30.75 -25.90 -15.00
C ALA A 69 30.04 -26.40 -13.73
N GLY A 70 30.78 -26.93 -12.76
CA GLY A 70 30.24 -27.38 -11.47
C GLY A 70 29.60 -26.23 -10.68
N ALA A 71 30.25 -25.07 -10.61
CA ALA A 71 29.70 -23.89 -9.96
C ALA A 71 28.44 -23.35 -10.64
N VAL A 72 28.39 -23.38 -11.98
CA VAL A 72 27.19 -23.01 -12.75
C VAL A 72 26.04 -23.96 -12.45
N LEU A 73 26.28 -25.27 -12.39
CA LEU A 73 25.27 -26.27 -12.05
C LEU A 73 24.70 -26.04 -10.65
N ILE A 74 25.55 -25.82 -9.65
CA ILE A 74 25.11 -25.45 -8.28
C ILE A 74 24.27 -24.17 -8.30
N ARG A 75 24.69 -23.15 -9.06
CA ARG A 75 23.92 -21.90 -9.20
C ARG A 75 22.54 -22.13 -9.81
N LEU A 76 22.43 -22.99 -10.82
CA LEU A 76 21.15 -23.36 -11.43
C LEU A 76 20.24 -24.12 -10.46
N VAL A 77 20.79 -25.05 -9.67
CA VAL A 77 20.04 -25.78 -8.64
C VAL A 77 19.50 -24.83 -7.57
N VAL A 78 20.35 -23.93 -7.06
CA VAL A 78 19.95 -22.92 -6.07
C VAL A 78 18.91 -21.96 -6.65
N TYR A 79 19.06 -21.53 -7.90
CA TYR A 79 18.10 -20.66 -8.58
C TYR A 79 16.73 -21.33 -8.75
N SER A 80 16.71 -22.60 -9.18
CA SER A 80 15.49 -23.40 -9.33
C SER A 80 14.78 -23.59 -7.99
N LYS A 81 15.52 -23.96 -6.94
CA LYS A 81 14.98 -24.07 -5.58
C LYS A 81 14.52 -22.73 -5.02
N GLY A 82 15.20 -21.63 -5.33
CA GLY A 82 14.84 -20.27 -4.92
C GLY A 82 13.54 -19.78 -5.56
N LYS A 83 13.32 -20.06 -6.86
CA LYS A 83 12.06 -19.75 -7.54
C LYS A 83 10.87 -20.57 -7.03
N ASN A 84 11.13 -21.83 -6.66
CA ASN A 84 10.12 -22.72 -6.10
C ASN A 84 10.01 -22.64 -4.57
N ALA A 85 10.72 -21.70 -3.93
CA ALA A 85 10.61 -21.44 -2.52
C ALA A 85 9.24 -20.82 -2.22
N LYS A 86 8.26 -21.67 -1.95
CA LYS A 86 6.97 -21.27 -1.41
C LYS A 86 7.21 -20.47 -0.13
N LYS A 87 6.58 -19.30 0.00
CA LYS A 87 6.70 -18.41 1.17
C LYS A 87 5.95 -18.99 2.36
N TYR A 88 6.48 -20.04 2.97
CA TYR A 88 5.97 -20.61 4.20
C TYR A 88 6.63 -19.93 5.41
N ARG A 89 5.82 -19.51 6.38
CA ARG A 89 6.31 -19.15 7.72
C ARG A 89 6.25 -20.40 8.59
N ARG A 90 7.38 -21.08 8.77
CA ARG A 90 7.43 -22.30 9.61
C ARG A 90 7.21 -21.92 11.07
N GLY A 91 6.31 -22.62 11.77
CA GLY A 91 6.00 -22.38 13.19
C GLY A 91 5.09 -21.18 13.46
N ILE A 92 4.44 -20.61 12.44
CA ILE A 92 3.53 -19.47 12.60
C ILE A 92 2.19 -19.82 11.98
N GLU A 93 1.11 -19.61 12.75
CA GLU A 93 -0.24 -19.83 12.28
C GLU A 93 -0.59 -18.94 11.09
N TYR A 94 -1.43 -19.46 10.21
CA TYR A 94 -1.92 -18.67 9.09
C TYR A 94 -2.76 -17.51 9.62
N GLY A 95 -2.42 -16.28 9.21
CA GLY A 95 -3.09 -15.07 9.69
C GLY A 95 -2.39 -14.34 10.83
N SER A 96 -1.27 -14.85 11.37
CA SER A 96 -0.50 -14.10 12.37
C SER A 96 0.04 -12.78 11.80
N ALA A 97 -0.19 -11.69 12.54
CA ALA A 97 0.31 -10.36 12.25
C ALA A 97 1.58 -10.05 13.06
N ARG A 98 2.45 -9.21 12.51
CA ARG A 98 3.57 -8.60 13.23
C ARG A 98 3.46 -7.09 13.12
N TRP A 99 4.09 -6.38 14.05
CA TRP A 99 4.29 -4.94 13.90
C TRP A 99 5.04 -4.65 12.59
N GLY A 100 4.51 -3.69 11.84
CA GLY A 100 5.15 -3.18 10.64
C GLY A 100 6.39 -2.36 11.00
N THR A 101 7.36 -2.37 10.10
CA THR A 101 8.54 -1.50 10.17
C THR A 101 8.43 -0.39 9.13
N PRO A 102 9.20 0.71 9.25
CA PRO A 102 9.21 1.76 8.23
C PRO A 102 9.57 1.25 6.83
N ALA A 103 10.35 0.17 6.73
CA ALA A 103 10.68 -0.46 5.45
C ALA A 103 9.47 -1.14 4.78
N ASP A 104 8.49 -1.59 5.58
CA ASP A 104 7.29 -2.24 5.07
C ASP A 104 6.32 -1.23 4.44
N ILE A 105 6.27 0.01 4.96
CA ILE A 105 5.38 1.08 4.44
C ILE A 105 6.03 1.91 3.33
N ALA A 106 7.36 2.00 3.28
CA ALA A 106 8.10 2.85 2.34
C ALA A 106 7.65 2.72 0.87
N PRO A 107 7.35 1.52 0.32
CA PRO A 107 6.88 1.39 -1.06
C PRO A 107 5.50 2.00 -1.33
N TYR A 108 4.72 2.26 -0.28
CA TYR A 108 3.39 2.85 -0.34
C TYR A 108 3.41 4.36 -0.14
N ALA A 109 4.54 4.94 0.27
CA ALA A 109 4.71 6.38 0.45
C ALA A 109 5.20 7.03 -0.85
N ASP A 110 4.70 8.24 -1.11
CA ASP A 110 5.23 9.10 -2.18
C ASP A 110 6.57 9.72 -1.75
N PRO A 111 7.54 9.87 -2.66
CA PRO A 111 8.76 10.62 -2.37
C PRO A 111 8.51 12.07 -1.92
N ASP A 112 7.48 12.73 -2.45
CA ASP A 112 7.06 14.05 -1.99
C ASP A 112 6.25 13.93 -0.70
N PHE A 113 6.77 14.50 0.39
CA PHE A 113 6.11 14.54 1.68
C PHE A 113 4.65 15.01 1.59
N PHE A 114 4.38 16.05 0.80
CA PHE A 114 3.06 16.69 0.74
C PHE A 114 2.05 15.93 -0.12
N GLN A 115 2.47 14.89 -0.83
CA GLN A 115 1.61 14.01 -1.61
C GLN A 115 1.26 12.73 -0.83
N ASN A 116 1.23 12.80 0.50
CA ASN A 116 0.98 11.66 1.37
C ASN A 116 -0.06 11.95 2.45
N VAL A 117 -0.93 10.97 2.71
CA VAL A 117 -1.72 10.91 3.94
C VAL A 117 -0.81 10.50 5.10
N LEU A 118 -0.82 11.27 6.19
CA LEU A 118 -0.08 10.97 7.41
C LEU A 118 -0.89 10.02 8.28
N LEU A 119 -0.27 8.89 8.64
CA LEU A 119 -0.84 7.95 9.61
C LEU A 119 -0.16 8.09 10.96
N THR A 120 1.18 8.13 10.96
CA THR A 120 2.01 8.29 12.14
C THR A 120 3.18 9.24 11.81
N GLN A 121 4.17 9.34 12.70
CA GLN A 121 5.39 10.08 12.45
C GLN A 121 6.20 9.52 11.25
N THR A 122 6.20 8.19 11.10
CA THR A 122 7.02 7.45 10.12
C THR A 122 6.20 6.83 9.00
N GLU A 123 4.98 6.39 9.27
CA GLU A 123 4.11 5.70 8.30
C GLU A 123 3.21 6.68 7.54
N ARG A 124 3.20 6.54 6.21
CA ARG A 124 2.48 7.40 5.27
C ARG A 124 1.99 6.60 4.07
N ILE A 125 0.91 7.08 3.44
CA ILE A 125 0.34 6.48 2.23
C ILE A 125 0.23 7.56 1.16
N THR A 126 0.75 7.28 -0.04
CA THR A 126 0.66 8.17 -1.20
C THR A 126 -0.79 8.53 -1.52
N MET A 127 -1.02 9.78 -1.95
CA MET A 127 -2.29 10.26 -2.49
C MET A 127 -2.57 9.72 -3.89
N SER A 128 -1.54 9.24 -4.61
CA SER A 128 -1.71 8.67 -5.94
C SER A 128 -2.55 7.39 -5.91
N SER A 129 -3.57 7.31 -6.74
CA SER A 129 -4.36 6.08 -6.94
C SER A 129 -3.72 5.13 -7.96
N ARG A 130 -2.69 5.60 -8.67
CA ARG A 130 -2.02 4.86 -9.75
C ARG A 130 -0.50 4.93 -9.54
N PRO A 131 0.05 4.23 -8.53
CA PRO A 131 1.49 4.11 -8.38
C PRO A 131 2.11 3.39 -9.59
N LYS A 132 3.39 3.66 -9.86
CA LYS A 132 4.14 3.04 -10.97
C LYS A 132 4.06 1.50 -10.96
N GLU A 133 4.06 0.92 -9.77
CA GLU A 133 3.87 -0.51 -9.56
C GLU A 133 2.46 -0.78 -8.99
N PRO A 134 1.54 -1.36 -9.77
CA PRO A 134 0.14 -1.54 -9.36
C PRO A 134 -0.07 -2.32 -8.05
N LYS A 135 0.86 -3.22 -7.69
CA LYS A 135 0.81 -3.98 -6.42
C LYS A 135 0.85 -3.09 -5.17
N TYR A 136 1.30 -1.84 -5.30
CA TYR A 136 1.35 -0.87 -4.20
C TYR A 136 0.13 0.05 -4.17
N ALA A 137 -0.85 -0.12 -5.06
CA ALA A 137 -2.11 0.60 -4.97
C ALA A 137 -2.88 0.12 -3.73
N ARG A 138 -3.28 1.07 -2.88
CA ARG A 138 -4.04 0.82 -1.65
C ARG A 138 -5.29 1.69 -1.57
N ASN A 139 -6.30 1.14 -0.89
CA ASN A 139 -7.46 1.92 -0.48
C ASN A 139 -7.00 2.98 0.55
N LYS A 140 -7.51 4.20 0.42
CA LYS A 140 -7.13 5.36 1.25
C LYS A 140 -8.17 5.69 2.32
N ASN A 141 -9.24 4.90 2.42
CA ASN A 141 -10.19 5.02 3.52
C ASN A 141 -9.51 4.59 4.82
N ILE A 142 -9.46 5.50 5.78
CA ILE A 142 -8.78 5.29 7.07
C ILE A 142 -9.80 5.39 8.18
N LEU A 143 -9.83 4.38 9.05
CA LEU A 143 -10.61 4.36 10.28
C LEU A 143 -9.69 4.64 11.46
N VAL A 144 -9.91 5.77 12.14
CA VAL A 144 -9.15 6.15 13.34
C VAL A 144 -9.99 5.89 14.58
N ILE A 145 -9.61 4.89 15.36
CA ILE A 145 -10.29 4.50 16.60
C ILE A 145 -9.51 5.05 17.79
N GLY A 146 -10.22 5.64 18.75
CA GLY A 146 -9.63 6.08 20.01
C GLY A 146 -10.69 6.68 20.93
N GLY A 147 -10.46 6.60 22.24
CA GLY A 147 -11.36 7.15 23.26
C GLY A 147 -11.53 8.67 23.17
N SER A 148 -12.42 9.23 24.00
CA SER A 148 -12.47 10.68 24.18
C SER A 148 -11.13 11.19 24.72
N GLY A 149 -10.69 12.37 24.27
CA GLY A 149 -9.41 12.94 24.70
C GLY A 149 -8.14 12.33 24.07
N SER A 150 -8.24 11.25 23.29
CA SER A 150 -7.06 10.59 22.68
C SER A 150 -6.35 11.40 21.58
N GLY A 151 -6.83 12.61 21.29
CA GLY A 151 -6.19 13.53 20.35
C GLY A 151 -6.41 13.22 18.86
N LYS A 152 -7.44 12.44 18.48
CA LYS A 152 -7.77 12.13 17.06
C LYS A 152 -7.74 13.38 16.15
N THR A 153 -8.36 14.47 16.59
CA THR A 153 -8.37 15.73 15.83
C THR A 153 -6.97 16.34 15.75
N ARG A 154 -6.22 16.39 16.86
CA ARG A 154 -4.90 17.03 16.93
C ARG A 154 -3.82 16.25 16.17
N PHE A 155 -3.82 14.93 16.26
CA PHE A 155 -2.74 14.08 15.74
C PHE A 155 -3.01 13.53 14.34
N PHE A 156 -4.26 13.38 13.93
CA PHE A 156 -4.60 12.84 12.61
C PHE A 156 -5.26 13.89 11.72
N VAL A 157 -6.36 14.51 12.15
CA VAL A 157 -7.15 15.41 11.28
C VAL A 157 -6.37 16.68 10.95
N LYS A 158 -5.88 17.41 11.96
CA LYS A 158 -5.17 18.68 11.73
C LYS A 158 -3.93 18.52 10.87
N PRO A 159 -3.00 17.57 11.12
CA PRO A 159 -1.80 17.44 10.29
C PRO A 159 -2.12 17.18 8.82
N ASN A 160 -3.14 16.36 8.53
CA ASN A 160 -3.59 16.11 7.16
C ASN A 160 -4.24 17.34 6.51
N LEU A 161 -5.00 18.15 7.25
CA LEU A 161 -5.53 19.43 6.73
C LEU A 161 -4.42 20.45 6.47
N LEU A 162 -3.43 20.53 7.36
CA LEU A 162 -2.34 21.49 7.27
C LEU A 162 -1.41 21.22 6.07
N GLN A 163 -1.40 20.00 5.52
CA GLN A 163 -0.67 19.71 4.29
C GLN A 163 -1.21 20.46 3.06
N CYS A 164 -2.49 20.85 3.06
CA CYS A 164 -3.11 21.62 1.98
C CYS A 164 -2.97 20.96 0.59
N HIS A 165 -3.03 19.63 0.50
CA HIS A 165 -2.78 18.88 -0.73
C HIS A 165 -4.06 18.54 -1.55
N SER A 166 -5.26 18.72 -1.00
CA SER A 166 -6.52 18.31 -1.64
C SER A 166 -7.74 19.11 -1.18
N SER A 167 -8.85 19.01 -1.89
CA SER A 167 -10.15 19.51 -1.42
C SER A 167 -10.62 18.75 -0.17
N TYR A 168 -11.06 19.47 0.85
CA TYR A 168 -11.50 18.90 2.12
C TYR A 168 -12.99 19.15 2.37
N VAL A 169 -13.68 18.12 2.87
CA VAL A 169 -15.00 18.22 3.50
C VAL A 169 -14.85 17.70 4.91
N VAL A 170 -15.11 18.55 5.90
CA VAL A 170 -14.84 18.25 7.31
C VAL A 170 -16.13 18.39 8.10
N THR A 171 -16.49 17.34 8.83
CA THR A 171 -17.51 17.42 9.88
C THR A 171 -16.82 17.91 11.15
N ASP A 172 -17.23 19.07 11.66
CA ASP A 172 -16.64 19.68 12.85
C ASP A 172 -17.72 19.91 13.93
N PRO A 173 -18.11 18.85 14.68
CA PRO A 173 -19.15 18.95 15.69
C PRO A 173 -18.85 19.97 16.80
N LYS A 174 -17.56 20.24 17.06
CA LYS A 174 -17.11 21.17 18.09
C LYS A 174 -16.89 22.60 17.57
N GLY A 175 -16.90 22.80 16.24
CA GLY A 175 -16.64 24.10 15.62
C GLY A 175 -15.23 24.65 15.85
N THR A 176 -14.26 23.78 16.16
CA THR A 176 -12.89 24.17 16.51
C THR A 176 -11.93 24.17 15.31
N ILE A 177 -12.14 23.27 14.36
CA ILE A 177 -11.20 23.01 13.28
C ILE A 177 -11.10 24.23 12.37
N LEU A 178 -12.23 24.80 11.97
CA LEU A 178 -12.25 25.96 11.10
C LEU A 178 -11.53 27.17 11.72
N CYS A 179 -11.72 27.39 13.02
CA CYS A 179 -11.05 28.47 13.75
C CYS A 179 -9.53 28.29 13.82
N GLU A 180 -9.07 27.05 13.99
CA GLU A 180 -7.65 26.75 14.19
C GLU A 180 -6.84 26.64 12.89
N VAL A 181 -7.43 26.10 11.82
CA VAL A 181 -6.70 25.86 10.55
C VAL A 181 -7.22 26.70 9.38
N GLY A 182 -8.38 27.35 9.51
CA GLY A 182 -9.02 28.10 8.42
C GLY A 182 -8.17 29.24 7.91
N ALA A 183 -7.49 29.97 8.80
CA ALA A 183 -6.60 31.06 8.39
C ALA A 183 -5.43 30.58 7.50
N LEU A 184 -4.91 29.37 7.73
CA LEU A 184 -3.88 28.79 6.85
C LEU A 184 -4.47 28.42 5.49
N LEU A 185 -5.63 27.76 5.48
CA LEU A 185 -6.29 27.34 4.24
C LEU A 185 -6.62 28.55 3.36
N ASP A 186 -7.12 29.63 3.96
CA ASP A 186 -7.41 30.89 3.27
C ASP A 186 -6.15 31.48 2.62
N ARG A 187 -5.04 31.56 3.37
CA ARG A 187 -3.73 31.99 2.84
C ARG A 187 -3.18 31.09 1.74
N LYS A 188 -3.58 29.81 1.72
CA LYS A 188 -3.24 28.85 0.66
C LYS A 188 -4.21 28.89 -0.52
N GLY A 189 -5.14 29.85 -0.55
CA GLY A 189 -6.06 30.07 -1.66
C GLY A 189 -7.28 29.14 -1.66
N TYR A 190 -7.59 28.48 -0.54
CA TYR A 190 -8.76 27.61 -0.47
C TYR A 190 -10.04 28.44 -0.43
N ARG A 191 -11.03 28.06 -1.23
CA ARG A 191 -12.39 28.58 -1.10
C ARG A 191 -13.11 27.90 0.06
N ILE A 192 -13.06 28.51 1.23
CA ILE A 192 -13.68 28.00 2.45
C ILE A 192 -15.19 28.23 2.41
N LYS A 193 -15.96 27.17 2.68
CA LYS A 193 -17.42 27.24 2.89
C LYS A 193 -17.78 26.58 4.22
N SER A 194 -18.63 27.23 5.00
CA SER A 194 -19.07 26.76 6.32
C SER A 194 -20.59 26.65 6.40
N LEU A 195 -21.09 25.47 6.73
CA LEU A 195 -22.50 25.22 7.04
C LEU A 195 -22.63 24.97 8.54
N ASN A 196 -23.11 25.97 9.26
CA ASN A 196 -23.40 25.86 10.68
C ASN A 196 -24.92 25.71 10.87
N LEU A 197 -25.34 24.56 11.41
CA LEU A 197 -26.75 24.23 11.64
C LEU A 197 -27.24 24.62 13.04
N ILE A 198 -26.34 25.08 13.93
CA ILE A 198 -26.67 25.56 15.28
C ILE A 198 -26.84 27.08 15.27
N ASN A 199 -25.86 27.79 14.71
CA ASN A 199 -25.88 29.25 14.60
C ASN A 199 -25.89 29.68 13.14
N PHE A 200 -27.09 29.94 12.62
CA PHE A 200 -27.30 30.37 11.23
C PHE A 200 -26.66 31.73 10.90
N LYS A 201 -26.41 32.60 11.89
CA LYS A 201 -25.69 33.87 11.65
C LYS A 201 -24.22 33.65 11.25
N LYS A 202 -23.63 32.53 11.68
CA LYS A 202 -22.26 32.11 11.35
C LYS A 202 -22.20 31.09 10.21
N SER A 203 -23.34 30.85 9.55
CA SER A 203 -23.49 29.88 8.47
C SER A 203 -23.54 30.60 7.13
N MET A 204 -22.92 30.03 6.11
CA MET A 204 -23.06 30.54 4.74
C MET A 204 -24.40 30.15 4.10
N LYS A 205 -25.23 29.39 4.84
CA LYS A 205 -26.52 28.82 4.43
C LYS A 205 -26.34 27.87 3.23
N TYR A 206 -27.30 26.97 3.06
CA TYR A 206 -27.26 25.98 1.97
C TYR A 206 -28.66 25.73 1.48
N ASN A 207 -28.87 25.89 0.18
CA ASN A 207 -30.10 25.52 -0.49
C ASN A 207 -29.84 24.32 -1.41
N PRO A 208 -30.23 23.09 -1.05
CA PRO A 208 -30.04 21.92 -1.90
C PRO A 208 -30.85 21.98 -3.20
N LEU A 209 -31.96 22.74 -3.23
CA LEU A 209 -32.83 22.85 -4.41
C LEU A 209 -32.14 23.58 -5.56
N ALA A 210 -31.23 24.50 -5.26
CA ALA A 210 -30.43 25.22 -6.27
C ALA A 210 -29.50 24.30 -7.10
N TYR A 211 -29.30 23.05 -6.63
CA TYR A 211 -28.43 22.07 -7.29
C TYR A 211 -29.21 20.99 -8.07
N ILE A 212 -30.55 21.05 -8.09
CA ILE A 212 -31.38 20.14 -8.88
C ILE A 212 -31.30 20.57 -10.35
N ARG A 213 -30.72 19.73 -11.20
CA ARG A 213 -30.62 19.94 -12.66
C ARG A 213 -31.40 18.92 -13.46
N SER A 214 -31.77 17.81 -12.81
CA SER A 214 -32.48 16.70 -13.42
C SER A 214 -33.39 16.04 -12.40
N GLU A 215 -34.38 15.28 -12.89
CA GLU A 215 -35.27 14.50 -12.02
C GLU A 215 -34.51 13.45 -11.20
N LYS A 216 -33.37 12.96 -11.71
CA LYS A 216 -32.49 12.07 -10.97
C LYS A 216 -31.94 12.74 -9.71
N ASP A 217 -31.71 14.05 -9.73
CA ASP A 217 -31.22 14.79 -8.57
C ASP A 217 -32.30 14.98 -7.51
N ILE A 218 -33.57 15.09 -7.93
CA ILE A 218 -34.73 15.05 -7.01
C ILE A 218 -34.72 13.72 -6.25
N LEU A 219 -34.59 12.60 -6.98
CA LEU A 219 -34.53 11.27 -6.35
C LEU A 219 -33.36 11.13 -5.39
N LYS A 220 -32.18 11.70 -5.70
CA LYS A 220 -31.03 11.71 -4.79
C LYS A 220 -31.32 12.49 -3.52
N LEU A 221 -31.88 13.70 -3.63
CA LEU A 221 -32.19 14.55 -2.49
C LEU A 221 -33.22 13.88 -1.58
N VAL A 222 -34.31 13.38 -2.16
CA VAL A 222 -35.38 12.69 -1.41
C VAL A 222 -34.83 11.44 -0.72
N ASN A 223 -34.04 10.63 -1.42
CA ASN A 223 -33.40 9.46 -0.81
C ASN A 223 -32.46 9.85 0.33
N ALA A 224 -31.67 10.90 0.17
CA ALA A 224 -30.77 11.38 1.22
C ALA A 224 -31.55 11.84 2.46
N LEU A 225 -32.68 12.55 2.29
CA LEU A 225 -33.53 12.95 3.42
C LEU A 225 -34.11 11.72 4.14
N ILE A 226 -34.73 10.80 3.39
CA ILE A 226 -35.34 9.59 3.94
C ILE A 226 -34.32 8.74 4.70
N LEU A 227 -33.14 8.51 4.12
CA LEU A 227 -32.10 7.69 4.76
C LEU A 227 -31.60 8.29 6.07
N ASN A 228 -31.59 9.62 6.20
CA ASN A 228 -31.12 10.30 7.41
C ASN A 228 -32.24 10.54 8.45
N THR A 229 -33.51 10.30 8.11
CA THR A 229 -34.65 10.39 9.04
C THR A 229 -35.18 9.04 9.49
N LYS A 230 -34.75 7.93 8.87
CA LYS A 230 -35.05 6.57 9.36
C LYS A 230 -34.28 6.33 10.66
N GLY A 231 -34.98 5.98 11.74
CA GLY A 231 -34.36 5.67 13.03
C GLY A 231 -33.45 4.45 12.96
N GLU A 232 -32.36 4.46 13.72
CA GLU A 232 -31.49 3.27 13.87
C GLU A 232 -32.31 2.13 14.52
N GLY A 233 -32.73 1.15 13.73
CA GLY A 233 -33.46 -0.04 14.22
C GLY A 233 -34.76 -0.36 13.49
N GLU A 234 -35.29 0.55 12.68
CA GLU A 234 -36.43 0.24 11.82
C GLU A 234 -35.98 -0.61 10.61
N LYS A 235 -35.85 -1.91 10.83
CA LYS A 235 -35.98 -2.91 9.76
C LYS A 235 -37.44 -2.99 9.33
N SER A 236 -38.03 -1.89 8.85
CA SER A 236 -39.31 -1.95 8.18
C SER A 236 -39.08 -2.27 6.70
N SER A 237 -39.53 -3.46 6.32
CA SER A 237 -40.10 -3.77 5.00
C SER A 237 -40.42 -2.50 4.23
N GLU A 238 -39.89 -2.32 3.00
CA GLU A 238 -40.09 -1.15 2.14
C GLU A 238 -41.35 -0.33 2.49
N ASP A 239 -41.17 0.65 3.37
CA ASP A 239 -42.29 1.32 4.00
C ASP A 239 -43.13 2.00 2.92
N PHE A 240 -44.43 1.69 2.88
CA PHE A 240 -45.38 2.34 1.97
C PHE A 240 -45.18 3.87 1.95
N TRP A 241 -44.90 4.45 3.11
CA TRP A 241 -44.60 5.86 3.30
C TRP A 241 -43.33 6.32 2.59
N VAL A 242 -42.27 5.52 2.55
CA VAL A 242 -41.02 5.82 1.82
C VAL A 242 -41.27 5.86 0.31
N SER A 243 -42.05 4.90 -0.21
CA SER A 243 -42.44 4.85 -1.62
C SER A 243 -43.37 6.02 -1.99
N ALA A 244 -44.37 6.31 -1.13
CA ALA A 244 -45.32 7.40 -1.30
C ALA A 244 -44.63 8.78 -1.26
N THR A 245 -43.72 9.03 -0.31
CA THR A 245 -42.94 10.28 -0.23
C THR A 245 -42.09 10.48 -1.47
N ARG A 246 -41.45 9.41 -1.97
CA ARG A 246 -40.65 9.46 -3.20
C ARG A 246 -41.51 9.79 -4.42
N SER A 247 -42.67 9.16 -4.54
CA SER A 247 -43.62 9.39 -5.63
C SER A 247 -44.21 10.80 -5.61
N GLN A 248 -44.64 11.29 -4.44
CA GLN A 248 -45.21 12.63 -4.29
C GLN A 248 -44.19 13.75 -4.57
N ALA A 249 -42.95 13.61 -4.09
CA ALA A 249 -41.91 14.60 -4.33
C ALA A 249 -41.54 14.72 -5.83
N VAL A 250 -41.52 13.61 -6.56
CA VAL A 250 -41.29 13.62 -8.02
C VAL A 250 -42.49 14.19 -8.78
N LYS A 251 -43.73 13.86 -8.36
CA LYS A 251 -44.95 14.33 -9.02
C LYS A 251 -45.16 15.84 -8.83
N SER A 252 -44.91 16.36 -7.62
CA SER A 252 -45.07 17.77 -7.26
C SER A 252 -44.20 18.74 -8.08
N LEU A 253 -43.05 18.30 -8.60
CA LEU A 253 -42.15 19.15 -9.41
C LEU A 253 -42.38 19.02 -10.92
N ARG A 254 -43.08 17.97 -11.36
CA ARG A 254 -43.46 17.75 -12.77
C ARG A 254 -44.75 18.44 -13.15
N THR A 255 -45.69 18.55 -12.22
CA THR A 255 -46.92 19.31 -12.45
C THR A 255 -46.65 20.78 -12.17
N GLY A 256 -46.59 21.59 -13.23
CA GLY A 256 -46.60 23.06 -13.17
C GLY A 256 -47.91 23.64 -12.61
N ASN A 257 -48.46 23.00 -11.57
CA ASN A 257 -49.59 23.49 -10.82
C ASN A 257 -49.02 24.58 -9.93
N GLY A 258 -49.33 25.84 -10.22
CA GLY A 258 -48.79 27.06 -9.61
C GLY A 258 -49.05 27.25 -8.11
N PHE A 259 -48.97 26.18 -7.32
CA PHE A 259 -48.95 26.19 -5.87
C PHE A 259 -47.58 25.72 -5.39
N PRO A 260 -46.69 26.64 -4.99
CA PRO A 260 -45.43 26.27 -4.36
C PRO A 260 -45.75 25.62 -3.01
N LEU A 261 -45.39 24.33 -2.87
CA LEU A 261 -45.56 23.56 -1.62
C LEU A 261 -44.70 24.11 -0.47
N PHE A 262 -43.74 24.97 -0.77
CA PHE A 262 -42.98 25.78 0.19
C PHE A 262 -42.84 27.18 -0.40
N GLY A 263 -43.25 28.18 0.38
CA GLY A 263 -43.56 29.55 -0.04
C GLY A 263 -42.57 30.20 -1.01
N GLU A 264 -43.10 31.19 -1.73
CA GLU A 264 -42.41 32.00 -2.73
C GLU A 264 -40.94 32.26 -2.39
N LEU A 265 -40.08 31.81 -3.30
CA LEU A 265 -38.70 32.23 -3.38
C LEU A 265 -38.69 33.71 -3.82
N VAL A 266 -38.86 34.62 -2.87
CA VAL A 266 -38.54 36.03 -3.08
C VAL A 266 -37.01 36.11 -3.20
N VAL A 267 -36.54 36.49 -4.38
CA VAL A 267 -35.15 36.92 -4.61
C VAL A 267 -34.95 38.28 -3.97
#